data_AF-A0AAD2LMW5-F1
#
_entry.id   AF-A0AAD2LMW5-F1
#
_cell.length_a   1.000
_cell.length_b   1.000
_cell.length_c   1.000
_cell.angle_alpha   90.00
_cell.angle_beta   90.00
_cell.angle_gamma   90.00
#
_symmetry.space_group_name_H-M   'P 1'
#
loop_
_entity.id
_entity.type
_entity.pdbx_description
1 polymer ?
#
loop_
_entity_poly.entity_id
_entity_poly.type
_entity_poly.pdbx_seq_one_letter_code
_entity_poly.pdbx_strand_id
1 'polypeptide(L)'
;MIVGIGGEYQYGEATQYIFDKHFNGNGYTLSNINIDTTVNKNLENLHNIGLFGVIRKGTIKDLVIDYKGGGIKSRNSNFIINVGGFGGYIIDGTVTNIEAYANGSDSGIGLGGFAGGGSGVLQNISVNNIGNISGILSHKLGTLALMEYPLVVF
;
A
#
# COMPACT_ATOMS: atom_id res chain seq x y z
N MET A 1 -9.54 -8.61 -7.78
CA MET A 1 -9.92 -8.08 -6.45
C MET A 1 -9.72 -6.56 -6.48
N ILE A 2 -10.65 -5.78 -5.90
CA ILE A 2 -10.71 -4.29 -5.98
C ILE A 2 -10.47 -3.62 -4.61
N VAL A 3 -10.26 -4.40 -3.55
CA VAL A 3 -9.53 -3.94 -2.36
C VAL A 3 -8.58 -5.05 -2.00
N GLY A 4 -7.28 -4.82 -2.19
CA GLY A 4 -6.28 -5.83 -1.96
C GLY A 4 -5.47 -5.64 -0.70
N ILE A 5 -5.46 -6.68 0.10
CA ILE A 5 -4.54 -6.89 1.20
C ILE A 5 -3.59 -8.00 0.74
N GLY A 6 -2.32 -7.67 0.56
CA GLY A 6 -1.29 -8.68 0.31
C GLY A 6 -0.80 -9.25 1.64
N GLY A 7 -0.73 -10.58 1.74
CA GLY A 7 0.02 -11.23 2.82
C GLY A 7 1.50 -10.84 2.79
N GLU A 8 2.24 -11.22 3.83
CA GLU A 8 3.66 -10.91 4.03
C GLU A 8 4.49 -11.02 2.75
N TYR A 9 5.30 -9.98 2.50
CA TYR A 9 6.38 -10.04 1.53
C TYR A 9 7.66 -10.44 2.25
N GLN A 10 7.79 -11.74 2.61
CA GLN A 10 9.07 -12.30 3.03
C GLN A 10 9.74 -12.95 1.82
N TYR A 11 11.00 -12.62 1.56
CA TYR A 11 11.85 -13.30 0.56
C TYR A 11 11.30 -13.34 -0.88
N GLY A 12 10.56 -12.31 -1.32
CA GLY A 12 10.24 -12.12 -2.74
C GLY A 12 8.95 -12.79 -3.24
N GLU A 13 8.15 -13.38 -2.36
CA GLU A 13 6.90 -14.06 -2.74
C GLU A 13 5.71 -13.47 -1.95
N ALA A 14 4.94 -12.57 -2.59
CA ALA A 14 3.55 -12.38 -2.17
C ALA A 14 2.81 -13.67 -2.57
N THR A 15 2.35 -14.48 -1.63
CA THR A 15 1.75 -15.80 -1.94
C THR A 15 0.22 -15.79 -1.98
N GLN A 16 -0.42 -14.68 -1.59
CA GLN A 16 -1.88 -14.56 -1.54
C GLN A 16 -2.37 -13.22 -2.09
N TYR A 17 -3.53 -13.25 -2.76
CA TYR A 17 -4.29 -12.08 -3.21
C TYR A 17 -3.58 -11.17 -4.23
N ILE A 18 -2.78 -11.76 -5.12
CA ILE A 18 -2.13 -11.08 -6.25
C ILE A 18 -3.12 -10.84 -7.39
N PHE A 19 -3.01 -9.67 -8.03
CA PHE A 19 -3.59 -9.39 -9.33
C PHE A 19 -2.59 -9.69 -10.46
N ASP A 20 -2.85 -10.74 -11.23
CA ASP A 20 -2.02 -11.24 -12.34
C ASP A 20 -2.77 -11.29 -13.68
N LYS A 21 -3.92 -10.60 -13.76
CA LYS A 21 -4.82 -10.63 -14.92
C LYS A 21 -4.66 -9.38 -15.78
N HIS A 22 -5.37 -9.34 -16.90
CA HIS A 22 -5.51 -8.14 -17.72
C HIS A 22 -6.85 -7.45 -17.40
N PHE A 23 -6.79 -6.18 -17.05
CA PHE A 23 -7.95 -5.32 -16.85
C PHE A 23 -7.81 -4.09 -17.75
N ASN A 24 -8.87 -3.82 -18.52
CA ASN A 24 -8.99 -2.61 -19.30
C ASN A 24 -10.21 -1.87 -18.78
N GLY A 25 -9.99 -0.69 -18.22
CA GLY A 25 -11.07 0.17 -17.76
C GLY A 25 -11.81 0.87 -18.90
N ASN A 26 -11.34 0.81 -20.15
CA ASN A 26 -11.96 1.46 -21.32
C ASN A 26 -12.30 2.95 -21.11
N GLY A 27 -11.52 3.66 -20.29
CA GLY A 27 -11.74 5.06 -19.92
C GLY A 27 -12.82 5.29 -18.85
N TYR A 28 -13.41 4.23 -18.30
CA TYR A 28 -14.40 4.35 -17.21
C TYR A 28 -13.74 4.83 -15.91
N THR A 29 -14.58 5.41 -15.05
CA THR A 29 -14.18 5.91 -13.74
C THR A 29 -14.70 5.00 -12.62
N LEU A 30 -13.80 4.57 -11.74
CA LEU A 30 -14.15 4.06 -10.42
C LEU A 30 -14.16 5.25 -9.46
N SER A 31 -15.33 5.58 -8.90
CA SER A 31 -15.48 6.79 -8.07
C SER A 31 -16.08 6.51 -6.70
N ASN A 32 -15.92 7.46 -5.77
CA ASN A 32 -16.48 7.44 -4.41
C ASN A 32 -16.00 6.24 -3.59
N ILE A 33 -14.68 6.10 -3.51
CA ILE A 33 -14.00 4.95 -2.92
C ILE A 33 -13.53 5.30 -1.51
N ASN A 34 -13.74 4.37 -0.56
CA ASN A 34 -13.15 4.40 0.77
C ASN A 34 -12.62 3.00 1.10
N ILE A 35 -11.37 2.92 1.55
CA ILE A 35 -10.74 1.66 1.98
C ILE A 35 -10.38 1.82 3.45
N ASP A 36 -11.00 1.03 4.33
CA ASP A 36 -10.65 0.97 5.75
C ASP A 36 -10.19 -0.44 6.11
N THR A 37 -8.89 -0.60 6.35
CA THR A 37 -8.30 -1.87 6.78
C THR A 37 -8.18 -1.99 8.30
N THR A 38 -8.54 -0.94 9.05
CA THR A 38 -8.43 -0.88 10.52
C THR A 38 -9.53 -1.64 11.25
N VAL A 39 -10.59 -2.02 10.53
CA VAL A 39 -11.76 -2.73 11.08
C VAL A 39 -11.46 -4.17 11.48
N ASN A 40 -10.36 -4.76 11.02
CA ASN A 40 -10.03 -6.16 11.28
C ASN A 40 -8.81 -6.29 12.21
N LYS A 41 -9.08 -6.53 13.51
CA LYS A 41 -8.07 -6.55 14.58
C LYS A 41 -7.08 -7.72 14.52
N ASN A 42 -7.35 -8.74 13.71
CA ASN A 42 -6.52 -9.95 13.62
C ASN A 42 -5.54 -9.93 12.43
N LEU A 43 -5.38 -8.80 11.75
CA LEU A 43 -4.45 -8.67 10.64
C LEU A 43 -3.21 -7.89 11.11
N GLU A 44 -2.42 -8.52 11.98
CA GLU A 44 -1.13 -7.95 12.42
C GLU A 44 -0.14 -7.77 11.25
N ASN A 45 -0.41 -8.36 10.08
CA ASN A 45 0.50 -8.43 8.93
C ASN A 45 -0.15 -7.92 7.65
N LEU A 46 -0.85 -6.77 7.71
CA LEU A 46 -1.32 -6.10 6.50
C LEU A 46 -0.13 -5.47 5.75
N HIS A 47 0.16 -6.00 4.57
CA HIS A 47 1.15 -5.42 3.66
C HIS A 47 0.48 -5.07 2.33
N ASN A 48 1.02 -4.07 1.63
CA ASN A 48 0.67 -3.78 0.24
C ASN A 48 -0.84 -3.48 0.04
N ILE A 49 -1.27 -2.32 0.51
CA ILE A 49 -2.68 -1.90 0.48
C ILE A 49 -2.91 -0.94 -0.69
N GLY A 50 -3.96 -1.21 -1.46
CA GLY A 50 -4.45 -0.32 -2.50
C GLY A 50 -5.67 -0.92 -3.21
N LEU A 51 -6.24 -0.19 -4.16
CA LEU A 51 -7.39 -0.66 -4.94
C LEU A 51 -7.10 -2.03 -5.57
N PHE A 52 -5.91 -2.21 -6.15
CA PHE A 52 -5.50 -3.48 -6.74
C PHE A 52 -4.56 -4.32 -5.87
N GLY A 53 -4.26 -3.89 -4.63
CA GLY A 53 -3.34 -4.60 -3.73
C GLY A 53 -1.96 -4.82 -4.37
N VAL A 54 -1.55 -6.09 -4.49
CA VAL A 54 -0.32 -6.48 -5.20
C VAL A 54 -0.63 -6.78 -6.65
N ILE A 55 0.05 -6.14 -7.59
CA ILE A 55 -0.01 -6.46 -9.02
C ILE A 55 1.28 -7.18 -9.40
N ARG A 56 1.20 -8.44 -9.86
CA ARG A 56 2.38 -9.19 -10.36
C ARG A 56 2.12 -9.70 -11.76
N LYS A 57 2.90 -9.27 -12.75
CA LYS A 57 2.75 -9.66 -14.17
C LYS A 57 1.38 -9.33 -14.81
N GLY A 58 0.47 -8.70 -14.07
CA GLY A 58 -0.82 -8.25 -14.57
C GLY A 58 -0.70 -6.99 -15.43
N THR A 59 -1.75 -6.71 -16.20
CA THR A 59 -1.89 -5.46 -16.94
C THR A 59 -3.13 -4.73 -16.49
N ILE A 60 -3.02 -3.44 -16.20
CA ILE A 60 -4.16 -2.58 -15.93
C ILE A 60 -4.02 -1.32 -16.76
N LYS A 61 -5.06 -0.95 -17.51
CA LYS A 61 -5.00 0.25 -18.33
C LYS A 61 -6.32 0.96 -18.50
N ASP A 62 -6.23 2.20 -18.99
CA ASP A 62 -7.33 3.04 -19.44
C ASP A 62 -8.42 3.16 -18.37
N LEU A 63 -8.04 3.65 -17.18
CA LEU A 63 -8.92 3.70 -16.02
C LEU A 63 -8.71 5.00 -15.24
N VAL A 64 -9.82 5.60 -14.82
CA VAL A 64 -9.81 6.74 -13.88
C VAL A 64 -10.22 6.25 -12.50
N ILE A 65 -9.48 6.67 -11.47
CA ILE A 65 -9.79 6.40 -10.06
C ILE A 65 -10.02 7.73 -9.37
N ASP A 66 -11.20 7.91 -8.78
CA ASP A 66 -11.59 9.13 -8.09
C ASP A 66 -12.13 8.82 -6.69
N TYR A 67 -11.33 9.11 -5.67
CA TYR A 67 -11.76 8.85 -4.29
C TYR A 67 -12.88 9.80 -3.81
N LYS A 68 -13.20 10.90 -4.53
CA LYS A 68 -14.25 11.88 -4.18
C LYS A 68 -14.16 12.38 -2.73
N GLY A 69 -12.95 12.60 -2.22
CA GLY A 69 -12.73 13.01 -0.84
C GLY A 69 -12.60 11.84 0.17
N GLY A 70 -12.89 10.61 -0.25
CA GLY A 70 -12.55 9.40 0.48
C GLY A 70 -11.05 9.09 0.47
N GLY A 71 -10.65 7.95 1.02
CA GLY A 71 -9.23 7.60 1.09
C GLY A 71 -8.95 6.19 1.59
N ILE A 72 -7.68 5.95 1.93
CA ILE A 72 -7.21 4.68 2.50
C ILE A 72 -6.81 4.88 3.95
N LYS A 73 -7.56 4.26 4.85
CA LYS A 73 -7.24 4.18 6.27
C LYS A 73 -6.64 2.83 6.58
N SER A 74 -5.40 2.84 7.06
CA SER A 74 -4.65 1.64 7.44
C SER A 74 -3.97 1.84 8.79
N ARG A 75 -3.73 0.72 9.49
CA ARG A 75 -2.97 0.67 10.73
C ARG A 75 -2.09 -0.58 10.68
N ASN A 76 -0.81 -0.43 11.00
CA ASN A 76 0.05 -1.56 11.31
C ASN A 76 0.87 -1.25 12.56
N SER A 77 1.16 -2.28 13.34
CA SER A 77 2.00 -2.26 14.54
C SER A 77 3.41 -2.81 14.31
N ASN A 78 3.65 -3.57 13.24
CA ASN A 78 4.91 -4.27 12.95
C ASN A 78 5.18 -4.32 11.43
N PHE A 79 6.36 -3.86 10.98
CA PHE A 79 6.87 -3.87 9.59
C PHE A 79 6.39 -2.77 8.61
N ILE A 80 7.17 -2.70 7.51
CA ILE A 80 7.01 -1.82 6.34
C ILE A 80 5.67 -2.09 5.64
N ILE A 81 4.86 -1.05 5.43
CA ILE A 81 3.57 -1.13 4.73
C ILE A 81 3.60 -0.31 3.45
N ASN A 82 3.62 -0.97 2.28
CA ASN A 82 3.35 -0.25 1.05
C ASN A 82 1.86 0.09 0.97
N VAL A 83 1.50 1.37 0.90
CA VAL A 83 0.12 1.84 0.69
C VAL A 83 0.09 2.78 -0.51
N GLY A 84 -0.78 2.46 -1.48
CA GLY A 84 -0.96 3.28 -2.68
C GLY A 84 -2.42 3.39 -3.11
N GLY A 85 -2.80 4.58 -3.58
CA GLY A 85 -4.16 4.89 -4.05
C GLY A 85 -4.64 3.99 -5.20
N PHE A 86 -3.72 3.50 -6.03
CA PHE A 86 -3.97 2.53 -7.10
C PHE A 86 -3.61 1.11 -6.67
N GLY A 87 -2.38 0.89 -6.20
CA GLY A 87 -1.88 -0.43 -5.80
C GLY A 87 -0.96 -0.32 -4.61
N GLY A 88 -0.97 -1.30 -3.72
CA GLY A 88 0.00 -1.37 -2.65
C GLY A 88 1.41 -1.61 -3.18
N TYR A 89 1.58 -2.62 -4.03
CA TYR A 89 2.87 -2.97 -4.61
C TYR A 89 2.75 -3.51 -6.03
N ILE A 90 3.66 -3.12 -6.91
CA ILE A 90 3.66 -3.54 -8.33
C ILE A 90 4.96 -4.29 -8.63
N ILE A 91 4.89 -5.47 -9.23
CA ILE A 91 6.04 -6.32 -9.56
C ILE A 91 5.90 -6.85 -10.98
N ASP A 92 6.77 -6.41 -11.88
CA ASP A 92 6.75 -6.83 -13.29
C ASP A 92 5.37 -6.60 -13.95
N GLY A 93 4.56 -5.69 -13.41
CA GLY A 93 3.25 -5.33 -13.93
C GLY A 93 3.36 -4.27 -15.01
N THR A 94 2.33 -4.18 -15.86
CA THR A 94 2.17 -3.08 -16.81
C THR A 94 0.95 -2.25 -16.43
N VAL A 95 1.17 -0.99 -16.08
CA VAL A 95 0.09 -0.06 -15.74
C VAL A 95 0.22 1.19 -16.60
N THR A 96 -0.81 1.47 -17.39
CA THR A 96 -0.75 2.56 -18.38
C THR A 96 -2.04 3.34 -18.49
N ASN A 97 -1.96 4.64 -18.78
CA ASN A 97 -3.13 5.50 -18.99
C ASN A 97 -4.07 5.48 -17.78
N ILE A 98 -3.49 5.74 -16.61
CA ILE A 98 -4.23 5.83 -15.36
C ILE A 98 -4.24 7.27 -14.88
N GLU A 99 -5.42 7.71 -14.48
CA GLU A 99 -5.61 8.96 -13.77
C GLU A 99 -6.13 8.66 -12.36
N ALA A 100 -5.43 9.12 -11.34
CA ALA A 100 -5.78 8.86 -9.95
C ALA A 100 -5.95 10.19 -9.17
N TYR A 101 -7.11 10.35 -8.54
CA TYR A 101 -7.43 11.42 -7.61
C TYR A 101 -7.54 10.81 -6.20
N ALA A 102 -6.42 10.68 -5.51
CA ALA A 102 -6.33 9.94 -4.25
C ALA A 102 -5.99 10.86 -3.07
N ASN A 103 -6.62 10.65 -1.92
CA ASN A 103 -6.17 11.22 -0.65
C ASN A 103 -5.20 10.26 0.03
N GLY A 104 -4.15 10.81 0.64
CA GLY A 104 -3.08 10.01 1.23
C GLY A 104 -3.53 9.11 2.38
N SER A 105 -2.67 8.14 2.70
CA SER A 105 -2.86 7.19 3.80
C SER A 105 -2.20 7.68 5.09
N ASP A 106 -2.61 7.11 6.23
CA ASP A 106 -2.15 7.47 7.59
C ASP A 106 -1.18 6.44 8.26
N SER A 107 -0.42 5.61 7.51
CA SER A 107 0.46 4.58 8.13
C SER A 107 1.78 4.32 7.39
N GLY A 108 2.88 4.11 8.12
CA GLY A 108 4.26 4.20 7.64
C GLY A 108 4.83 3.11 6.69
N ILE A 109 5.77 3.62 5.87
CA ILE A 109 6.80 3.02 4.99
C ILE A 109 6.34 2.42 3.65
N GLY A 110 6.40 3.24 2.60
CA GLY A 110 6.05 2.91 1.22
C GLY A 110 4.74 3.61 0.84
N LEU A 111 4.70 4.93 0.96
CA LEU A 111 3.48 5.71 0.74
C LEU A 111 3.53 6.47 -0.57
N GLY A 112 2.52 6.28 -1.42
CA GLY A 112 2.40 7.04 -2.66
C GLY A 112 0.95 7.30 -3.04
N GLY A 113 0.68 8.45 -3.67
CA GLY A 113 -0.65 8.76 -4.21
C GLY A 113 -1.12 7.76 -5.29
N PHE A 114 -0.18 7.00 -5.86
CA PHE A 114 -0.45 5.96 -6.85
C PHE A 114 -0.07 4.56 -6.34
N ALA A 115 1.21 4.27 -6.14
CA ALA A 115 1.67 2.99 -5.60
C ALA A 115 2.55 3.16 -4.37
N GLY A 116 2.46 2.23 -3.42
CA GLY A 116 3.31 2.25 -2.22
C GLY A 116 4.76 1.84 -2.49
N GLY A 117 4.98 1.00 -3.49
CA GLY A 117 6.29 0.66 -4.03
C GLY A 117 6.15 -0.24 -5.27
N GLY A 118 7.27 -0.51 -5.95
CA GLY A 118 7.27 -1.51 -7.01
C GLY A 118 8.31 -1.33 -8.10
N SER A 119 8.31 -2.30 -9.02
CA SER A 119 9.05 -2.34 -10.27
C SER A 119 8.13 -2.80 -11.41
N GLY A 120 8.36 -2.30 -12.63
CA GLY A 120 7.55 -2.66 -13.80
C GLY A 120 7.42 -1.51 -14.80
N VAL A 121 6.46 -1.63 -15.70
CA VAL A 121 6.16 -0.60 -16.72
C VAL A 121 5.02 0.28 -16.22
N LEU A 122 5.35 1.52 -15.88
CA LEU A 122 4.39 2.56 -15.48
C LEU A 122 4.47 3.70 -16.51
N GLN A 123 3.42 3.94 -17.29
CA GLN A 123 3.44 4.96 -18.36
C GLN A 123 2.13 5.75 -18.38
N ASN A 124 2.20 7.05 -18.70
CA ASN A 124 1.03 7.93 -18.79
C ASN A 124 0.17 7.87 -17.51
N ILE A 125 0.84 8.00 -16.36
CA ILE A 125 0.20 8.01 -15.06
C ILE A 125 0.08 9.47 -14.61
N SER A 126 -1.15 9.90 -14.36
CA SER A 126 -1.43 11.20 -13.76
C SER A 126 -1.97 10.99 -12.36
N VAL A 127 -1.38 11.70 -11.38
CA VAL A 127 -1.85 11.67 -9.99
C VAL A 127 -2.15 13.11 -9.60
N ASN A 128 -3.42 13.40 -9.34
CA ASN A 128 -3.90 14.75 -9.09
C ASN A 128 -4.60 14.84 -7.75
N ASN A 129 -4.70 16.07 -7.23
CA ASN A 129 -5.44 16.41 -6.01
C ASN A 129 -5.07 15.50 -4.82
N ILE A 130 -3.77 15.26 -4.65
CA ILE A 130 -3.24 14.47 -3.54
C ILE A 130 -3.46 15.26 -2.24
N GLY A 131 -4.34 14.76 -1.38
CA GLY A 131 -4.46 15.23 0.01
C GLY A 131 -3.23 14.89 0.85
N ASN A 132 -3.29 15.08 2.16
CA ASN A 132 -2.15 14.75 3.03
C ASN A 132 -1.78 13.26 2.95
N ILE A 133 -0.51 12.95 2.69
CA ILE A 133 0.07 11.62 2.88
C ILE A 133 0.84 11.67 4.20
N SER A 134 0.44 10.87 5.19
CA SER A 134 1.07 10.88 6.52
C SER A 134 1.48 9.47 6.95
N GLY A 135 2.69 9.32 7.47
CA GLY A 135 3.17 8.04 7.97
C GLY A 135 3.64 8.18 9.40
N ILE A 136 2.96 7.53 10.35
CA ILE A 136 3.41 7.48 11.73
C ILE A 136 4.12 6.14 11.96
N LEU A 137 5.42 6.21 12.26
CA LEU A 137 6.21 5.08 12.74
C LEU A 137 6.07 4.99 14.25
N SER A 138 5.12 4.21 14.75
CA SER A 138 5.08 3.86 16.17
C SER A 138 5.95 2.63 16.42
N HIS A 139 7.25 2.82 16.60
CA HIS A 139 8.06 1.79 17.25
C HIS A 139 7.66 1.74 18.72
N LYS A 140 7.11 0.61 19.20
CA LYS A 140 7.05 0.33 20.62
C LYS A 140 8.51 0.13 21.06
N LEU A 141 9.16 1.19 21.55
CA LEU A 141 10.42 1.06 22.27
C LEU A 141 10.12 0.19 23.48
N GLY A 142 10.42 -1.11 23.38
CA GLY A 142 10.49 -1.96 24.55
C GLY A 142 11.49 -1.32 25.49
N THR A 143 11.05 -0.98 26.70
CA THR A 143 11.91 -0.52 27.79
C THR A 143 13.15 -1.41 27.82
N LEU A 144 14.33 -0.86 27.48
CA LEU A 144 15.58 -1.55 27.75
C LEU A 144 15.64 -1.73 29.27
N ALA A 145 15.43 -2.96 29.74
CA ALA A 145 15.85 -3.33 31.07
C ALA A 145 17.37 -3.13 31.09
N LEU A 146 17.83 -2.14 31.84
CA LEU A 146 19.23 -1.97 32.17
C LEU A 146 19.65 -3.27 32.88
N MET A 147 20.34 -4.17 32.16
CA MET A 147 21.15 -5.19 32.82
C MET A 147 22.32 -4.45 33.46
N GLU A 148 22.21 -4.18 34.76
CA GLU A 148 23.36 -3.76 35.56
C GLU A 148 24.38 -4.90 35.56
N TYR A 149 25.43 -4.77 34.76
CA TYR A 149 26.62 -5.59 34.93
C TYR A 149 27.39 -5.05 36.14
N PRO A 150 27.73 -5.87 37.14
CA PRO A 150 28.53 -5.40 38.26
C PRO A 150 29.92 -4.98 37.77
N LEU A 151 30.32 -3.77 38.16
CA LEU A 151 31.68 -3.26 38.02
C LEU A 151 32.65 -4.18 38.77
N VAL A 152 33.48 -4.93 38.05
CA VAL A 152 34.69 -5.53 38.60
C VAL A 152 35.78 -4.46 38.51
N VAL A 153 36.08 -3.84 39.64
CA VAL A 153 37.26 -2.97 39.80
C VAL A 153 38.45 -3.88 40.09
N PHE A 154 39.49 -3.81 39.24
CA PHE A 154 40.79 -4.43 39.49
C PHE A 154 41.64 -3.54 40.40
#